data_AF-A0A0D3IVD7-F1
#
_entry.id   AF-A0A0D3IVD7-F1
#
_cell.length_a   1.000
_cell.length_b   1.000
_cell.length_c   1.000
_cell.angle_alpha   90.00
_cell.angle_beta   90.00
_cell.angle_gamma   90.00
#
_symmetry.space_group_name_H-M   'P 1'
#
loop_
_entity.id
_entity.type
_entity.pdbx_description
1 polymer ?
#
loop_
_entity_poly.entity_id
_entity_poly.type
_entity_poly.pdbx_seq_one_letter_code
_entity_poly.pdbx_strand_id
1 'polypeptide(L)'
;MIVTAVPPGAALRSGDGELHSIAWSDAPAYTSEPELVPPTGPLCVVHRDEHCVVVEKPAYLPTENTERIKDSVRARVEALLGADADVRIPHRLDWETSGLLVLALGSEAMRSLSMQFASRTVRKSYVADVVGAPPARLGTVRLPLSSDPDRRPRQRVDFGASGKPAVTEWAVERSTPHASRLVLRPETGRRHQLRMHCLALGCPIAGDGLYS
;
A
#
# COMPACT_ATOMS: atom_id res chain seq x y z
N MET A 1 -8.15 -9.29 -2.12
CA MET A 1 -6.73 -9.56 -1.84
C MET A 1 -6.33 -8.75 -0.62
N ILE A 2 -5.82 -9.43 0.40
CA ILE A 2 -5.88 -9.03 1.81
C ILE A 2 -4.52 -8.48 2.24
N VAL A 3 -4.45 -7.25 2.74
CA VAL A 3 -3.38 -6.84 3.66
C VAL A 3 -3.83 -7.31 5.04
N THR A 4 -3.20 -8.37 5.55
CA THR A 4 -3.39 -8.85 6.93
C THR A 4 -2.13 -8.52 7.71
N ALA A 5 -2.26 -7.60 8.65
CA ALA A 5 -1.45 -7.57 9.85
C ALA A 5 -2.44 -7.65 11.02
N VAL A 6 -2.50 -8.82 11.65
CA VAL A 6 -3.13 -9.00 12.97
C VAL A 6 -2.00 -9.29 13.95
N PRO A 7 -1.91 -8.54 15.05
CA PRO A 7 -1.72 -9.18 16.35
C PRO A 7 -2.80 -8.76 17.36
N PRO A 8 -3.07 -9.60 18.38
CA PRO A 8 -4.15 -9.43 19.35
C PRO A 8 -3.77 -8.49 20.51
N GLY A 9 -4.79 -7.87 21.10
CA GLY A 9 -4.72 -7.33 22.47
C GLY A 9 -4.88 -5.82 22.59
N ALA A 10 -6.12 -5.36 22.82
CA ALA A 10 -6.37 -4.10 23.51
C ALA A 10 -7.69 -4.21 24.29
N ALA A 11 -7.63 -4.02 25.61
CA ALA A 11 -8.78 -3.82 26.47
C ALA A 11 -8.82 -2.35 26.92
N LEU A 12 -10.03 -1.78 26.87
CA LEU A 12 -10.42 -0.42 27.24
C LEU A 12 -10.75 -0.27 28.73
N ARG A 13 -10.70 0.96 29.26
CA ARG A 13 -11.75 1.53 30.15
C ARG A 13 -11.93 3.05 29.97
N SER A 14 -13.00 3.57 30.59
CA SER A 14 -14.15 4.26 30.00
C SER A 14 -14.35 5.73 30.42
N GLY A 15 -15.29 6.40 29.75
CA GLY A 15 -16.49 6.94 30.42
C GLY A 15 -16.57 8.45 30.66
N ASP A 16 -15.54 9.07 31.22
CA ASP A 16 -15.81 10.20 32.13
C ASP A 16 -15.36 11.59 31.64
N GLY A 17 -14.95 11.73 30.37
CA GLY A 17 -14.97 13.02 29.69
C GLY A 17 -13.91 14.07 30.06
N GLU A 18 -12.79 13.71 30.71
CA GLU A 18 -11.65 14.63 30.88
C GLU A 18 -10.62 14.54 29.73
N LEU A 19 -10.17 15.71 29.26
CA LEU A 19 -9.09 15.85 28.28
C LEU A 19 -7.74 15.65 28.96
N HIS A 20 -7.08 14.53 28.69
CA HIS A 20 -5.67 14.34 29.02
C HIS A 20 -4.83 14.45 27.74
N SER A 21 -3.81 15.31 27.77
CA SER A 21 -2.71 15.24 26.82
C SER A 21 -1.97 13.92 27.05
N ILE A 22 -2.10 12.96 26.13
CA ILE A 22 -1.36 11.71 26.22
C ILE A 22 0.05 11.96 25.68
N ALA A 23 0.99 12.17 26.59
CA ALA A 23 2.39 11.94 26.30
C ALA A 23 2.53 10.45 25.93
N TRP A 24 3.09 10.18 24.75
CA TRP A 24 3.49 8.82 24.34
C TRP A 24 4.60 8.33 25.28
N SER A 25 4.25 7.62 26.34
CA SER A 25 5.21 6.83 27.10
C SER A 25 4.54 5.57 27.66
N ASP A 26 5.24 4.45 27.47
CA ASP A 26 5.01 3.12 28.03
C ASP A 26 4.15 2.12 27.22
N ALA A 27 4.25 2.18 25.89
CA ALA A 27 4.14 0.94 25.12
C ALA A 27 5.33 0.04 25.49
N PRO A 28 5.15 -1.26 25.82
CA PRO A 28 6.30 -2.13 26.04
C PRO A 28 7.14 -2.12 24.76
N ALA A 29 8.43 -1.83 24.92
CA ALA A 29 9.38 -1.93 23.82
C ALA A 29 9.23 -3.32 23.21
N TYR A 30 8.76 -3.38 21.95
CA TYR A 30 8.86 -4.60 21.18
C TYR A 30 10.36 -4.80 20.92
N THR A 31 11.01 -5.54 21.80
CA THR A 31 12.44 -5.88 21.70
C THR A 31 12.62 -6.95 20.65
N SER A 32 12.39 -6.59 19.40
CA SER A 32 12.96 -7.14 18.16
C SER A 32 11.95 -6.92 17.05
N GLU A 33 12.29 -6.11 16.04
CA GLU A 33 11.57 -6.13 14.77
C GLU A 33 11.47 -7.60 14.29
N PRO A 34 10.29 -8.10 13.84
CA PRO A 34 10.24 -9.43 13.26
C PRO A 34 11.29 -9.48 12.16
N GLU A 35 12.20 -10.45 12.24
CA GLU A 35 13.25 -10.61 11.24
C GLU A 35 12.56 -10.73 9.87
N LEU A 36 12.66 -9.68 9.05
CA LEU A 36 11.97 -9.57 7.78
C LEU A 36 12.65 -10.52 6.80
N VAL A 37 12.32 -11.80 6.87
CA VAL A 37 12.80 -12.79 5.92
C VAL A 37 12.17 -12.46 4.56
N PRO A 38 12.97 -12.11 3.53
CA PRO A 38 12.43 -11.87 2.20
C PRO A 38 11.65 -13.10 1.72
N PRO A 39 10.48 -12.93 1.10
CA PRO A 39 9.65 -14.06 0.70
C PRO A 39 10.43 -14.98 -0.25
N THR A 40 10.61 -16.24 0.14
CA THR A 40 11.28 -17.24 -0.68
C THR A 40 10.27 -18.00 -1.55
N GLY A 41 10.70 -18.50 -2.71
CA GLY A 41 9.86 -19.32 -3.60
C GLY A 41 9.30 -18.60 -4.84
N PRO A 42 8.58 -19.34 -5.70
CA PRO A 42 8.07 -18.82 -6.96
C PRO A 42 6.93 -17.81 -6.75
N LEU A 43 6.76 -16.91 -7.71
CA LEU A 43 5.60 -16.01 -7.74
C LEU A 43 4.34 -16.80 -8.13
N CYS A 44 3.22 -16.50 -7.48
CA CYS A 44 1.91 -16.96 -7.95
C CYS A 44 1.52 -16.15 -9.19
N VAL A 45 1.42 -16.81 -10.34
CA VAL A 45 0.93 -16.23 -11.59
C VAL A 45 -0.58 -16.41 -11.65
N VAL A 46 -1.31 -15.30 -11.63
CA VAL A 46 -2.78 -15.26 -11.69
C VAL A 46 -3.25 -15.29 -13.14
N HIS A 47 -2.51 -14.62 -14.03
CA HIS A 47 -2.82 -14.55 -15.45
C HIS A 47 -1.54 -14.38 -16.27
N ARG A 48 -1.52 -14.97 -17.46
CA ARG A 48 -0.46 -14.78 -18.45
C ARG A 48 -1.03 -14.93 -19.85
N ASP A 49 -0.72 -13.97 -20.71
CA ASP A 49 -0.97 -14.03 -22.14
C ASP A 49 0.24 -13.48 -22.93
N GLU A 50 0.06 -13.19 -24.21
CA GLU A 50 1.10 -12.65 -25.09
C GLU A 50 1.50 -11.20 -24.76
N HIS A 51 0.68 -10.47 -24.00
CA HIS A 51 0.87 -9.05 -23.73
C HIS A 51 1.23 -8.77 -22.26
N CYS A 52 0.84 -9.62 -21.31
CA CYS A 52 1.05 -9.34 -19.90
C CYS A 52 1.17 -10.59 -19.03
N VAL A 53 1.73 -10.37 -17.84
CA VAL A 53 1.70 -11.31 -16.72
C VAL A 53 1.13 -10.58 -15.52
N VAL A 54 0.15 -11.20 -14.85
CA VAL A 54 -0.39 -10.75 -13.57
C VAL A 54 0.07 -11.71 -12.50
N VAL A 55 0.70 -11.19 -11.45
CA VAL A 55 1.17 -11.97 -10.31
C VAL A 55 0.56 -11.48 -9.00
N GLU A 56 0.48 -12.37 -8.02
CA GLU A 56 0.30 -11.97 -6.63
C GLU A 56 1.67 -11.62 -6.04
N LYS A 57 1.97 -10.33 -5.95
CA LYS A 57 3.19 -9.85 -5.30
C LYS A 57 3.10 -10.10 -3.79
N PRO A 58 4.07 -10.80 -3.18
CA PRO A 58 4.14 -10.88 -1.72
C PRO A 58 4.56 -9.54 -1.10
N ALA A 59 4.21 -9.32 0.17
CA ALA A 59 4.81 -8.22 0.93
C ALA A 59 6.33 -8.43 1.04
N TYR A 60 7.07 -7.33 1.14
CA TYR A 60 8.53 -7.31 1.29
C TYR A 60 9.33 -7.88 0.10
N LEU A 61 8.69 -7.95 -1.08
CA LEU A 61 9.39 -8.12 -2.36
C LEU A 61 9.25 -6.82 -3.16
N PRO A 62 10.35 -6.23 -3.66
CA PRO A 62 10.26 -5.00 -4.42
C PRO A 62 9.69 -5.30 -5.81
N THR A 63 8.95 -4.35 -6.37
CA THR A 63 8.46 -4.48 -7.75
C THR A 63 9.62 -4.53 -8.75
N GLU A 64 10.68 -3.75 -8.49
CA GLU A 64 11.87 -3.62 -9.34
C GLU A 64 13.16 -3.72 -8.51
N ASN A 65 14.25 -4.15 -9.15
CA ASN A 65 15.56 -4.16 -8.53
C ASN A 65 15.97 -2.76 -8.06
N THR A 66 16.70 -2.73 -6.94
CA THR A 66 17.38 -1.54 -6.46
C THR A 66 18.89 -1.75 -6.53
N GLU A 67 19.67 -0.76 -6.10
CA GLU A 67 21.12 -0.93 -5.96
C GLU A 67 21.46 -2.09 -5.02
N ARG A 68 20.73 -2.22 -3.91
CA ARG A 68 20.98 -3.20 -2.85
C ARG A 68 20.22 -4.52 -3.01
N ILE A 69 19.05 -4.50 -3.65
CA ILE A 69 18.15 -5.65 -3.75
C ILE A 69 18.01 -6.04 -5.21
N LYS A 70 18.55 -7.21 -5.58
CA LYS A 70 18.52 -7.75 -6.95
C LYS A 70 17.41 -8.77 -7.19
N ASP A 71 16.76 -9.19 -6.12
CA ASP A 71 15.59 -10.04 -6.17
C ASP A 71 14.32 -9.18 -6.15
N SER A 72 13.55 -9.22 -7.23
CA SER A 72 12.34 -8.43 -7.41
C SER A 72 11.29 -9.20 -8.19
N VAL A 73 10.06 -8.68 -8.20
CA VAL A 73 9.00 -9.25 -9.03
C VAL A 73 9.43 -9.32 -10.49
N ARG A 74 9.97 -8.23 -11.05
CA ARG A 74 10.44 -8.20 -12.44
C ARG A 74 11.49 -9.28 -12.69
N ALA A 75 12.52 -9.36 -11.84
CA ALA A 75 13.59 -10.35 -11.99
C ALA A 75 13.08 -11.79 -11.92
N ARG A 76 12.14 -12.09 -11.02
CA ARG A 76 11.51 -13.42 -10.91
C ARG A 76 10.62 -13.75 -12.11
N VAL A 77 9.93 -12.76 -12.68
CA VAL A 77 9.14 -12.95 -13.91
C VAL A 77 10.05 -13.15 -15.12
N GLU A 78 11.15 -12.40 -15.24
CA GLU A 78 12.16 -12.62 -16.29
C GLU A 78 12.74 -14.04 -16.19
N ALA A 79 13.11 -14.49 -14.99
CA ALA A 79 13.59 -15.86 -14.78
C ALA A 79 12.55 -16.94 -15.16
N LEU A 80 11.25 -16.66 -14.94
CA LEU A 80 10.16 -17.56 -15.32
C LEU A 80 9.92 -17.61 -16.83
N LEU A 81 10.09 -16.49 -17.53
CA LEU A 81 9.80 -16.36 -18.96
C LEU A 81 11.02 -16.63 -19.85
N GLY A 82 12.23 -16.53 -19.30
CA GLY A 82 13.51 -16.57 -20.01
C GLY A 82 14.21 -15.21 -19.97
N ALA A 83 15.54 -15.22 -19.93
CA ALA A 83 16.35 -14.01 -19.75
C ALA A 83 16.14 -12.94 -20.85
N ASP A 84 15.69 -13.33 -22.04
CA ASP A 84 15.41 -12.43 -23.16
C ASP A 84 13.98 -11.83 -23.12
N ALA A 85 13.17 -12.19 -22.12
CA ALA A 85 11.82 -11.65 -21.97
C ALA A 85 11.86 -10.15 -21.66
N ASP A 86 11.22 -9.35 -22.52
CA ASP A 86 11.09 -7.91 -22.33
C ASP A 86 9.98 -7.57 -21.31
N VAL A 87 10.28 -7.78 -20.03
CA VAL A 87 9.34 -7.54 -18.92
C VAL A 87 9.44 -6.09 -18.43
N ARG A 88 8.33 -5.36 -18.50
CA ARG A 88 8.26 -3.93 -18.16
C ARG A 88 7.25 -3.66 -17.06
N ILE A 89 7.48 -2.58 -16.30
CA ILE A 89 6.69 -2.23 -15.10
C ILE A 89 5.82 -1.01 -15.38
N PRO A 90 4.51 -1.18 -15.67
CA PRO A 90 3.59 -0.06 -15.89
C PRO A 90 3.15 0.64 -14.60
N HIS A 91 3.16 -0.09 -13.47
CA HIS A 91 2.82 0.45 -12.14
C HIS A 91 3.54 -0.33 -11.04
N ARG A 92 3.47 0.17 -9.81
CA ARG A 92 4.20 -0.41 -8.66
C ARG A 92 3.29 -0.52 -7.44
N LEU A 93 3.57 -1.52 -6.63
CA LEU A 93 3.13 -1.62 -5.25
C LEU A 93 4.30 -1.28 -4.31
N ASP A 94 4.00 -0.67 -3.17
CA ASP A 94 5.01 -0.37 -2.14
C ASP A 94 5.65 -1.68 -1.62
N TRP A 95 6.84 -1.56 -1.03
CA TRP A 95 7.62 -2.69 -0.50
C TRP A 95 6.77 -3.62 0.38
N GLU A 96 6.08 -3.04 1.36
CA GLU A 96 5.29 -3.75 2.37
C GLU A 96 3.91 -4.18 1.84
N THR A 97 3.49 -3.69 0.68
CA THR A 97 2.16 -3.97 0.11
C THR A 97 2.17 -5.26 -0.68
N SER A 98 1.31 -6.21 -0.33
CA SER A 98 1.03 -7.38 -1.17
C SER A 98 -0.06 -7.08 -2.20
N GLY A 99 -0.09 -7.86 -3.27
CA GLY A 99 -1.29 -8.01 -4.09
C GLY A 99 -1.05 -8.08 -5.60
N LEU A 100 -2.11 -7.86 -6.38
CA LEU A 100 -2.06 -7.96 -7.83
C LEU A 100 -1.12 -6.93 -8.43
N LEU A 101 -0.16 -7.40 -9.22
CA LEU A 101 0.76 -6.59 -9.99
C LEU A 101 0.74 -7.09 -11.43
N VAL A 102 0.50 -6.18 -12.38
CA VAL A 102 0.55 -6.48 -13.81
C VAL A 102 1.87 -5.98 -14.37
N LEU A 103 2.57 -6.85 -15.08
CA LEU A 103 3.78 -6.56 -15.83
C LEU A 103 3.47 -6.66 -17.32
N ALA A 104 4.02 -5.75 -18.10
CA ALA A 104 3.86 -5.71 -19.53
C ALA A 104 4.93 -6.55 -20.22
N LEU A 105 4.56 -7.26 -21.28
CA LEU A 105 5.47 -7.99 -22.15
C LEU A 105 5.67 -7.20 -23.43
N GLY A 106 6.84 -6.60 -23.59
CA GLY A 106 7.17 -5.78 -24.75
C GLY A 106 6.74 -4.31 -24.64
N SER A 107 7.26 -3.51 -25.58
CA SER A 107 7.03 -2.06 -25.62
C SER A 107 5.60 -1.64 -25.89
N GLU A 108 4.88 -2.41 -26.71
CA GLU A 108 3.50 -2.12 -27.09
C GLU A 108 2.55 -2.31 -25.89
N ALA A 109 2.67 -3.45 -25.20
CA ALA A 109 1.90 -3.70 -23.99
C ALA A 109 2.20 -2.66 -22.90
N MET A 110 3.47 -2.27 -22.73
CA MET A 110 3.86 -1.23 -21.77
C MET A 110 3.18 0.11 -22.09
N ARG A 111 3.17 0.51 -23.36
CA ARG A 111 2.49 1.74 -23.80
C ARG A 111 0.99 1.66 -23.54
N SER A 112 0.35 0.57 -23.95
CA SER A 112 -1.09 0.34 -23.74
C SER A 112 -1.47 0.41 -22.27
N LEU A 113 -0.81 -0.38 -21.41
CA LEU A 113 -1.08 -0.39 -19.97
C LEU A 113 -0.80 0.96 -19.33
N SER A 114 0.29 1.64 -19.70
CA SER A 114 0.59 2.99 -19.19
C SER A 114 -0.51 3.99 -19.54
N MET A 115 -1.06 3.93 -20.76
CA MET A 115 -2.19 4.77 -21.15
C MET A 115 -3.46 4.44 -20.36
N GLN A 116 -3.73 3.16 -20.06
CA GLN A 116 -4.89 2.77 -19.24
C GLN A 116 -4.76 3.28 -17.79
N PHE A 117 -3.56 3.21 -17.20
CA PHE A 117 -3.30 3.80 -15.88
C PHE A 117 -3.44 5.33 -15.90
N ALA A 118 -2.88 5.99 -16.93
CA ALA A 118 -2.94 7.44 -17.06
C ALA A 118 -4.38 7.96 -17.29
N SER A 119 -5.17 7.24 -18.09
CA SER A 119 -6.58 7.51 -18.37
C SER A 119 -7.54 7.04 -17.26
N ARG A 120 -7.02 6.39 -16.21
CA ARG A 120 -7.79 5.90 -15.05
C ARG A 120 -8.89 4.89 -15.42
N THR A 121 -8.73 4.16 -16.51
CA THR A 121 -9.63 3.06 -16.88
C THR A 121 -9.39 1.80 -16.04
N VAL A 122 -8.18 1.67 -15.47
CA VAL A 122 -7.85 0.60 -14.51
C VAL A 122 -8.50 0.88 -13.16
N ARG A 123 -9.43 0.01 -12.77
CA ARG A 123 -10.04 0.03 -11.43
C ARG A 123 -9.19 -0.80 -10.46
N LYS A 124 -8.85 -0.22 -9.32
CA LYS A 124 -8.05 -0.87 -8.27
C LYS A 124 -8.86 -0.90 -6.97
N SER A 125 -8.77 -2.01 -6.26
CA SER A 125 -9.38 -2.17 -4.94
C SER A 125 -8.38 -2.82 -4.01
N TYR A 126 -8.16 -2.20 -2.87
CA TYR A 126 -7.27 -2.66 -1.82
C TYR A 126 -8.07 -2.94 -0.56
N VAL A 127 -7.56 -3.82 0.28
CA VAL A 127 -8.11 -4.10 1.60
C VAL A 127 -7.03 -3.80 2.61
N ALA A 128 -7.34 -3.01 3.63
CA ALA A 128 -6.41 -2.67 4.70
C ALA A 128 -7.09 -2.83 6.06
N ASP A 129 -6.39 -3.47 7.00
CA ASP A 129 -6.70 -3.37 8.42
C ASP A 129 -6.12 -2.05 8.95
N VAL A 130 -6.94 -1.26 9.64
CA VAL A 130 -6.61 0.06 10.18
C VAL A 130 -6.88 0.12 11.68
N VAL A 131 -6.14 0.96 12.38
CA VAL A 131 -6.38 1.25 13.80
C VAL A 131 -7.61 2.14 13.93
N GLY A 132 -8.43 1.86 14.94
CA GLY A 132 -9.64 2.61 15.27
C GLY A 132 -10.85 2.34 14.37
N ALA A 133 -11.83 3.23 14.48
CA ALA A 133 -13.06 3.22 13.68
C ALA A 133 -13.14 4.49 12.82
N PRO A 134 -13.32 4.38 11.50
CA PRO A 134 -13.56 5.54 10.66
C PRO A 134 -14.84 6.29 11.08
N PRO A 135 -14.92 7.60 10.81
CA PRO A 135 -16.06 8.43 11.24
C PRO A 135 -17.37 8.10 10.52
N ALA A 136 -17.35 7.28 9.46
CA ALA A 136 -18.50 6.88 8.67
C ALA A 136 -18.32 5.46 8.12
N ARG A 137 -19.39 4.87 7.55
CA ARG A 137 -19.32 3.55 6.90
C ARG A 137 -18.69 3.59 5.51
N LEU A 138 -18.70 4.74 4.85
CA LEU A 138 -18.09 4.96 3.54
C LEU A 138 -17.78 6.44 3.37
N GLY A 139 -16.90 6.77 2.43
CA GLY A 139 -16.58 8.15 2.10
C GLY A 139 -15.51 8.28 1.03
N THR A 140 -15.02 9.51 0.87
CA THR A 140 -13.93 9.83 -0.05
C THR A 140 -12.94 10.77 0.64
N VAL A 141 -11.66 10.46 0.53
CA VAL A 141 -10.57 11.36 0.95
C VAL A 141 -9.99 12.04 -0.28
N ARG A 142 -9.96 13.37 -0.27
CA ARG A 142 -9.44 14.22 -1.35
C ARG A 142 -8.36 15.14 -0.78
N LEU A 143 -7.19 14.58 -0.52
CA LEU A 143 -6.06 15.31 0.05
C LEU A 143 -4.86 15.24 -0.91
N PRO A 144 -4.40 16.37 -1.46
CA PRO A 144 -3.24 16.40 -2.34
C PRO A 144 -1.97 16.04 -1.57
N LEU A 145 -1.05 15.33 -2.25
CA LEU A 145 0.16 14.77 -1.63
C LEU A 145 1.42 15.23 -2.36
N SER A 146 2.48 15.43 -1.59
CA SER A 146 3.83 15.66 -2.10
C SER A 146 4.87 14.94 -1.22
N SER A 147 6.11 14.84 -1.72
CA SER A 147 7.18 14.22 -0.95
C SER A 147 7.64 15.14 0.19
N ASP A 148 7.82 14.58 1.38
CA ASP A 148 8.33 15.30 2.56
C ASP A 148 9.88 15.36 2.51
N PRO A 149 10.50 16.53 2.24
CA PRO A 149 11.95 16.67 2.10
C PRO A 149 12.70 16.47 3.41
N ASP A 150 12.07 16.79 4.53
CA ASP A 150 12.69 16.73 5.85
C ASP A 150 12.61 15.32 6.44
N ARG A 151 11.68 14.49 5.94
CA ARG A 151 11.40 13.14 6.46
C ARG A 151 11.36 12.09 5.37
N ARG A 152 12.31 12.09 4.43
CA ARG A 152 12.40 11.04 3.41
C ARG A 152 12.46 9.64 4.08
N PRO A 153 11.74 8.62 3.58
CA PRO A 153 10.95 8.57 2.33
C PRO A 153 9.48 9.03 2.45
N ARG A 154 9.06 9.65 3.55
CA ARG A 154 7.65 10.01 3.82
C ARG A 154 7.08 10.99 2.78
N GLN A 155 5.76 11.06 2.79
CA GLN A 155 4.91 11.97 2.04
C GLN A 155 4.14 12.83 3.05
N ARG A 156 3.66 13.98 2.59
CA ARG A 156 2.84 14.89 3.39
C ARG A 156 1.62 15.37 2.60
N VAL A 157 0.61 15.85 3.31
CA VAL A 157 -0.48 16.61 2.70
C VAL A 157 0.07 17.98 2.32
N ASP A 158 -0.14 18.40 1.07
CA ASP A 158 0.42 19.64 0.54
C ASP A 158 -0.59 20.29 -0.40
N PHE A 159 -1.15 21.42 0.02
CA PHE A 159 -2.10 22.22 -0.76
C PHE A 159 -1.39 23.29 -1.63
N GLY A 160 -0.06 23.36 -1.58
CA GLY A 160 0.73 24.29 -2.37
C GLY A 160 1.07 23.76 -3.76
N ALA A 161 1.96 24.46 -4.47
CA ALA A 161 2.32 24.17 -5.87
C ALA A 161 2.92 22.76 -6.10
N SER A 162 3.48 22.14 -5.06
CA SER A 162 4.05 20.79 -5.14
C SER A 162 3.02 19.68 -4.89
N GLY A 163 1.83 20.03 -4.39
CA GLY A 163 0.74 19.13 -4.10
C GLY A 163 0.16 18.51 -5.36
N LYS A 164 0.23 17.18 -5.46
CA LYS A 164 -0.42 16.45 -6.55
C LYS A 164 -1.78 15.96 -6.08
N PRO A 165 -2.87 16.23 -6.84
CA PRO A 165 -4.20 15.73 -6.47
C PRO A 165 -4.19 14.21 -6.26
N ALA A 166 -4.81 13.80 -5.15
CA ALA A 166 -4.97 12.41 -4.78
C ALA A 166 -6.38 12.17 -4.23
N VAL A 167 -7.02 11.11 -4.71
CA VAL A 167 -8.40 10.77 -4.38
C VAL A 167 -8.52 9.28 -4.11
N THR A 168 -9.14 8.94 -2.98
CA THR A 168 -9.43 7.57 -2.57
C THR A 168 -10.85 7.47 -2.05
N GLU A 169 -11.67 6.65 -2.69
CA GLU A 169 -12.94 6.20 -2.11
C GLU A 169 -12.67 5.07 -1.12
N TRP A 170 -13.46 5.00 -0.05
CA TRP A 170 -13.32 3.98 0.97
C TRP A 170 -14.67 3.53 1.52
N ALA A 171 -14.72 2.28 1.97
CA ALA A 171 -15.87 1.70 2.64
C ALA A 171 -15.41 0.75 3.76
N VAL A 172 -16.14 0.71 4.86
CA VAL A 172 -15.94 -0.21 5.97
C VAL A 172 -16.48 -1.58 5.57
N GLU A 173 -15.62 -2.59 5.57
CA GLU A 173 -16.03 -4.01 5.45
C GLU A 173 -16.48 -4.54 6.81
N ARG A 174 -15.70 -4.26 7.86
CA ARG A 174 -16.02 -4.57 9.26
C ARG A 174 -15.32 -3.57 10.18
N SER A 175 -15.90 -3.30 11.33
CA SER A 175 -15.37 -2.31 12.27
C SER A 175 -15.70 -2.65 13.71
N THR A 176 -14.75 -2.30 14.58
CA THR A 176 -14.83 -2.27 16.03
C THR A 176 -14.30 -0.90 16.49
N PRO A 177 -14.49 -0.49 17.76
CA PRO A 177 -13.91 0.76 18.25
C PRO A 177 -12.38 0.88 18.13
N HIS A 178 -11.65 -0.24 18.04
CA HIS A 178 -10.18 -0.27 18.04
C HIS A 178 -9.55 -0.64 16.72
N ALA A 179 -10.31 -1.23 15.81
CA ALA A 179 -9.79 -1.70 14.55
C ALA A 179 -10.92 -1.83 13.53
N SER A 180 -10.59 -1.52 12.28
CA SER A 180 -11.50 -1.65 11.16
C SER A 180 -10.81 -2.25 9.96
N ARG A 181 -11.56 -2.93 9.10
CA ARG A 181 -11.08 -3.29 7.77
C ARG A 181 -11.78 -2.42 6.74
N LEU A 182 -10.97 -1.76 5.92
CA LEU A 182 -11.45 -0.89 4.86
C LEU A 182 -11.20 -1.51 3.49
N VAL A 183 -12.18 -1.35 2.61
CA VAL A 183 -11.99 -1.44 1.17
C VAL A 183 -11.63 -0.06 0.66
N LEU A 184 -10.49 0.08 0.00
CA LEU A 184 -9.94 1.33 -0.51
C LEU A 184 -9.87 1.28 -2.04
N ARG A 185 -10.44 2.26 -2.72
CA ARG A 185 -10.49 2.36 -4.18
C ARG A 185 -9.86 3.68 -4.63
N PRO A 186 -8.55 3.70 -4.90
CA PRO A 186 -7.87 4.93 -5.30
C PRO A 186 -8.11 5.24 -6.79
N GLU A 187 -8.70 6.40 -7.06
CA GLU A 187 -8.84 6.93 -8.43
C GLU A 187 -7.47 7.37 -8.99
N THR A 188 -6.59 7.85 -8.11
CA THR A 188 -5.21 8.24 -8.43
C THR A 188 -4.20 7.18 -7.98
N GLY A 189 -2.91 7.41 -8.20
CA GLY A 189 -1.84 6.47 -7.82
C GLY A 189 -0.61 7.20 -7.29
N ARG A 190 -0.78 8.05 -6.28
CA ARG A 190 0.35 8.75 -5.65
C ARG A 190 1.09 7.81 -4.70
N ARG A 191 2.38 8.07 -4.52
CA ARG A 191 3.21 7.31 -3.57
C ARG A 191 2.61 7.41 -2.17
N HIS A 192 2.54 6.29 -1.46
CA HIS A 192 1.96 6.17 -0.12
C HIS A 192 0.53 6.76 0.03
N GLN A 193 -0.23 6.89 -1.07
CA GLN A 193 -1.52 7.58 -1.05
C GLN A 193 -2.50 6.99 -0.04
N LEU A 194 -2.67 5.67 -0.06
CA LEU A 194 -3.60 4.99 0.83
C LEU A 194 -3.17 5.12 2.29
N ARG A 195 -1.88 4.98 2.57
CA ARG A 195 -1.28 5.14 3.91
C ARG A 195 -1.57 6.53 4.46
N MET A 196 -1.28 7.57 3.67
CA MET A 196 -1.54 8.97 4.04
C MET A 196 -3.02 9.29 4.20
N HIS A 197 -3.88 8.76 3.32
CA HIS A 197 -5.32 9.01 3.40
C HIS A 197 -5.94 8.30 4.61
N CYS A 198 -5.48 7.09 4.94
CA CYS A 198 -5.89 6.37 6.15
C CYS A 198 -5.42 7.12 7.42
N LEU A 199 -4.17 7.59 7.45
CA LEU A 199 -3.66 8.44 8.52
C LEU A 199 -4.51 9.71 8.70
N ALA A 200 -4.86 10.38 7.60
CA ALA A 200 -5.67 11.60 7.64
C ALA A 200 -7.13 11.36 8.07
N LEU A 201 -7.64 10.13 7.94
CA LEU A 201 -8.92 9.72 8.51
C LEU A 201 -8.86 9.50 10.03
N GLY A 202 -7.68 9.57 10.64
CA GLY A 202 -7.45 9.16 12.03
C GLY A 202 -7.39 7.64 12.20
N CYS A 203 -7.28 6.89 11.10
CA CYS A 203 -7.24 5.43 11.09
C CYS A 203 -6.03 4.93 10.31
N PRO A 204 -4.79 5.07 10.83
CA PRO A 204 -3.60 4.60 10.13
C PRO A 204 -3.65 3.08 9.88
N ILE A 205 -2.97 2.63 8.82
CA ILE A 205 -2.91 1.20 8.47
C ILE A 205 -2.11 0.46 9.54
N ALA A 206 -2.66 -0.63 10.06
CA ALA A 206 -2.00 -1.43 11.08
C ALA A 206 -0.68 -2.01 10.56
N GLY A 207 0.38 -1.88 11.35
CA GLY A 207 1.72 -2.34 10.99
C GLY A 207 2.48 -1.43 10.01
N ASP A 208 1.96 -0.23 9.71
CA ASP A 208 2.63 0.75 8.87
C ASP A 208 3.81 1.39 9.63
N GLY A 209 5.03 0.92 9.41
CA GLY A 209 6.23 1.42 10.08
C GLY A 209 6.69 2.84 9.69
N LEU A 210 6.02 3.49 8.72
CA LEU A 210 6.32 4.88 8.34
C LEU A 210 5.30 5.88 8.87
N TYR A 211 4.06 5.48 9.14
CA TYR A 211 2.98 6.41 9.47
C TYR A 211 2.20 6.06 10.73
N SER A 212 2.45 4.88 11.32
CA SER A 212 1.95 4.49 12.65
C SER A 212 3.02 4.62 13.73
#